data_AF-A0A376P0J3-F1
#
_entry.id   AF-A0A376P0J3-F1
#
_cell.length_a   1.000
_cell.length_b   1.000
_cell.length_c   1.000
_cell.angle_alpha   90.00
_cell.angle_beta   90.00
_cell.angle_gamma   90.00
#
_symmetry.space_group_name_H-M   'P 1'
#
loop_
_entity.id
_entity.type
_entity.pdbx_description
1 polymer ?
#
loop_
_entity_poly.entity_id
_entity_poly.type
_entity_poly.pdbx_seq_one_letter_code
_entity_poly.pdbx_strand_id
1 'polypeptide(L)' 'MNATPESARIMMEVIRDMGVEKTVGFKPAGGVRTAEDAQKYLAIADELFGADWADARHYRLVLPACWQAC' A
#
# COMPACT_ATOMS: atom_id res chain seq x y z
N MET A 1 -7.73 -15.70 2.11
CA MET A 1 -6.33 -15.32 1.83
C MET A 1 -6.25 -13.81 2.03
N ASN A 2 -5.35 -13.32 2.89
CA ASN A 2 -5.27 -11.89 3.27
C ASN A 2 -4.00 -11.26 2.69
N ALA A 3 -3.89 -9.92 2.65
CA ALA A 3 -2.67 -9.27 2.19
C ALA A 3 -1.53 -9.52 3.18
N THR A 4 -0.35 -9.84 2.65
CA THR A 4 0.91 -9.89 3.39
C THR A 4 1.87 -8.83 2.83
N PRO A 5 2.85 -8.34 3.60
CA PRO A 5 3.85 -7.38 3.11
C PRO A 5 4.60 -7.88 1.87
N GLU A 6 4.88 -9.18 1.80
CA GLU A 6 5.58 -9.80 0.66
C GLU A 6 4.74 -9.74 -0.60
N SER A 7 3.43 -10.02 -0.48
CA SER A 7 2.50 -9.94 -1.60
C SER A 7 2.34 -8.51 -2.10
N ALA A 8 2.31 -7.53 -1.18
CA ALA A 8 2.28 -6.12 -1.54
C ALA A 8 3.55 -5.69 -2.30
N ARG A 9 4.73 -6.12 -1.85
CA ARG A 9 5.99 -5.83 -2.52
C ARG A 9 5.99 -6.32 -3.97
N ILE A 10 5.59 -7.57 -4.21
CA ILE A 10 5.52 -8.13 -5.56
C ILE A 10 4.59 -7.31 -6.46
N MET A 11 3.40 -6.94 -5.97
CA MET A 11 2.46 -6.14 -6.75
C MET A 11 3.00 -4.73 -7.07
N MET A 12 3.72 -4.11 -6.13
CA MET A 12 4.33 -2.80 -6.32
C MET A 12 5.55 -2.85 -7.24
N GLU A 13 6.36 -3.91 -7.17
CA GLU A 13 7.44 -4.15 -8.12
C GLU A 13 6.92 -4.27 -9.55
N VAL A 14 5.78 -4.94 -9.77
CA VAL A 14 5.15 -5.01 -11.10
C VAL A 14 4.71 -3.62 -11.59
N ILE A 15 4.14 -2.79 -10.72
CA ILE A 15 3.75 -1.41 -11.07
C ILE A 15 4.98 -0.59 -11.50
N ARG A 16 6.09 -0.71 -10.76
CA ARG A 16 7.37 -0.08 -11.09
C ARG A 16 7.93 -0.57 -12.42
N ASP A 17 7.97 -1.89 -12.61
CA ASP A 17 8.58 -2.51 -13.78
C ASP A 17 7.78 -2.22 -15.06
N MET A 18 6.46 -1.99 -14.92
CA MET A 18 5.59 -1.53 -16.01
C MET A 18 5.68 -0.02 -16.28
N GLY A 19 6.30 0.77 -15.40
CA GLY A 19 6.40 2.23 -15.54
C GLY A 19 5.06 2.96 -15.49
N VAL A 20 4.10 2.40 -14.75
CA VAL A 20 2.72 2.92 -14.64
C VAL A 20 2.42 3.50 -13.25
N GLU A 21 3.45 3.80 -12.47
CA GLU A 21 3.32 4.31 -11.10
C GLU A 21 2.54 5.63 -11.01
N LYS A 22 2.47 6.43 -12.09
CA LYS A 22 1.71 7.69 -12.14
C LYS A 22 0.22 7.52 -12.47
N THR A 23 -0.20 6.33 -12.89
CA THR A 23 -1.58 6.07 -13.34
C THR A 23 -2.25 4.93 -12.59
N VAL A 24 -1.46 4.02 -12.00
CA VAL A 24 -1.94 2.88 -11.24
C VAL A 24 -1.54 3.03 -9.77
N GLY A 25 -2.55 3.05 -8.91
CA GLY A 25 -2.36 3.05 -7.47
C GLY A 25 -2.37 1.64 -6.85
N PHE A 26 -1.83 1.52 -5.65
CA PHE A 26 -1.83 0.30 -4.85
C PHE A 26 -2.78 0.41 -3.66
N LYS A 27 -3.51 -0.69 -3.38
CA LYS A 27 -4.51 -0.75 -2.31
C LYS A 27 -4.38 -2.08 -1.56
N PRO A 28 -3.61 -2.15 -0.46
CA PRO A 28 -3.56 -3.36 0.35
C PRO A 28 -4.93 -3.58 1.02
N ALA A 29 -5.52 -4.76 0.78
CA ALA A 29 -6.83 -5.12 1.30
C ALA A 29 -6.74 -6.38 2.19
N GLY A 30 -7.09 -6.21 3.46
CA GLY A 30 -7.17 -7.30 4.45
C GLY A 30 -5.83 -7.58 5.13
N GLY A 31 -5.81 -7.62 6.46
CA GLY A 31 -4.61 -7.91 7.25
C GLY A 31 -3.97 -6.70 7.94
N VAL A 32 -4.24 -5.47 7.46
CA VAL A 32 -3.82 -4.23 8.14
C VAL A 32 -4.72 -4.00 9.37
N ARG A 33 -4.22 -4.36 10.55
CA ARG A 33 -4.98 -4.27 11.81
C ARG A 33 -4.44 -3.23 12.79
N THR A 34 -3.16 -2.90 12.68
CA THR A 34 -2.51 -1.92 13.55
C THR A 34 -1.81 -0.83 12.74
N ALA A 35 -1.44 0.25 13.41
CA ALA A 35 -0.65 1.33 12.81
C ALA A 35 0.74 0.83 12.38
N GLU A 36 1.35 -0.09 13.14
CA GLU A 36 2.64 -0.69 12.75
C GLU A 36 2.52 -1.50 11.46
N ASP A 37 1.40 -2.21 11.26
CA ASP A 37 1.18 -2.92 10.00
C ASP A 37 1.05 -1.94 8.83
N ALA A 38 0.28 -0.86 9.01
CA ALA A 38 0.17 0.19 8.00
C ALA A 38 1.53 0.81 7.65
N GLN A 39 2.38 1.05 8.64
CA GLN A 39 3.73 1.59 8.45
C GLN A 39 4.61 0.68 7.59
N LYS A 40 4.51 -0.64 7.74
CA LYS A 40 5.28 -1.58 6.90
C LYS A 40 4.92 -1.45 5.42
N TYR A 41 3.64 -1.31 5.09
CA TYR A 41 3.21 -1.15 3.70
C TYR A 41 3.56 0.22 3.12
N LEU A 42 3.58 1.27 3.94
CA LEU A 42 4.04 2.61 3.52
C LEU A 42 5.54 2.62 3.28
N ALA A 43 6.34 2.00 4.16
CA ALA A 43 7.78 1.90 3.98
C ALA A 43 8.17 1.19 2.66
N ILE A 44 7.41 0.17 2.25
CA ILE A 44 7.61 -0.50 0.95
C ILE A 44 7.30 0.46 -0.21
N ALA A 45 6.25 1.28 -0.08
CA ALA A 45 5.91 2.29 -1.08
C ALA A 45 7.04 3.33 -1.23
N ASP A 46 7.54 3.82 -0.10
CA ASP A 46 8.61 4.82 -0.04
C ASP A 46 9.92 4.27 -0.61
N GLU A 47 10.26 3.01 -0.34
CA GLU A 47 11.46 2.34 -0.88
C GLU A 47 11.40 2.21 -2.41
N LEU A 48 10.23 1.89 -2.98
CA LEU A 48 10.08 1.61 -4.40
C LEU A 48 9.84 2.84 -5.26
N PHE A 49 9.09 3.83 -4.75
CA PHE A 49 8.61 4.97 -5.52
C PHE A 49 8.99 6.33 -4.94
N GLY A 50 9.55 6.37 -3.73
CA GLY A 50 9.85 7.59 -2.98
C GLY A 50 8.67 8.08 -2.12
N ALA A 51 9.00 8.87 -1.09
CA ALA A 51 8.07 9.32 -0.05
C ALA A 51 6.88 10.16 -0.57
N ASP A 52 7.01 10.77 -1.75
CA ASP A 52 5.97 11.62 -2.34
C ASP A 52 4.94 10.83 -3.16
N TRP A 53 5.16 9.53 -3.38
CA TRP A 53 4.27 8.72 -4.22
C TRP A 53 2.98 8.32 -3.51
N ALA A 54 3.03 8.10 -2.19
CA ALA A 54 1.89 7.65 -1.41
C ALA A 54 0.88 8.79 -1.14
N ASP A 55 0.17 9.23 -2.17
CA ASP A 55 -0.93 10.20 -2.07
C ASP A 55 -2.32 9.51 -2.10
N ALA A 56 -3.38 10.28 -1.88
CA ALA A 56 -4.75 9.76 -1.85
C ALA A 56 -5.25 9.16 -3.19
N ARG A 57 -4.55 9.40 -4.31
CA ARG A 57 -4.85 8.88 -5.65
C ARG A 57 -4.11 7.56 -5.92
N HIS A 58 -2.87 7.45 -5.46
CA HIS A 58 -1.98 6.31 -5.73
C HIS A 58 -1.93 5.31 -4.58
N TYR A 59 -2.38 5.67 -3.37
CA TYR A 59 -2.30 4.79 -2.22
C TYR A 59 -3.54 4.88 -1.33
N ARG A 60 -4.11 3.72 -0.99
CA ARG A 60 -5.24 3.65 -0.04
C ARG A 60 -5.13 2.43 0.86
N LEU A 61 -5.00 2.68 2.17
CA LEU A 61 -5.13 1.64 3.18
C LEU A 61 -6.60 1.30 3.39
N VAL A 62 -6.93 0.00 3.34
CA VAL A 62 -8.27 -0.47 3.76
C VAL A 62 -8.17 -0.98 5.19
N LEU A 63 -8.56 -0.13 6.12
CA LEU A 63 -8.66 -0.48 7.53
C LEU A 63 -10.02 -1.16 7.82
N PRO A 64 -10.11 -2.03 8.84
CA PRO A 64 -11.38 -2.57 9.28
C PRO A 64 -12.36 -1.44 9.66
N ALA A 65 -13.66 -1.68 9.44
CA ALA A 65 -14.71 -0.66 9.60
C ALA A 65 -14.69 0.04 10.98
N CYS A 66 -14.23 -0.63 12.04
CA CYS A 66 -14.10 -0.05 13.37
C CYS A 66 -13.07 1.09 13.48
N TRP A 67 -12.12 1.20 12.54
CA TRP A 67 -11.13 2.28 12.49
C TRP A 67 -11.53 3.45 11.58
N GLN A 68 -12.56 3.29 10.74
CA GLN A 68 -13.04 4.36 9.85
C GLN A 68 -14.11 5.24 10.52
N ALA A 69 -14.50 4.91 11.75
CA ALA A 69 -15.58 5.56 12.51
C ALA A 69 -15.10 6.48 13.64
N CYS A 70 -13.78 6.67 13.79
CA CYS A 70 -13.16 7.71 14.64
C CYS A 70 -12.57 8.79 13.75
#